data_AF-A0A935I0J2-F1
#
_entry.id   AF-A0A935I0J2-F1
#
_cell.length_a   1.000
_cell.length_b   1.000
_cell.length_c   1.000
_cell.angle_alpha   90.00
_cell.angle_beta   90.00
_cell.angle_gamma   90.00
#
_symmetry.space_group_name_H-M   'P 1'
#
loop_
_entity.id
_entity.type
_entity.pdbx_description
1 polymer ?
#
loop_
_entity_poly.entity_id
_entity_poly.type
_entity_poly.pdbx_seq_one_letter_code
_entity_poly.pdbx_strand_id
1 'polypeptide(L)'
;MLKRILDPWYLAIVASAITGLLLSLIGEGNGNLIRAGDVILKTGPATFFACSLAERYFDVLRSRLLRWVMIGAFTLLTATLILEIIDPGLFVSLIVLQVMLLVAEQIGLAAACIGLTLPMAANSLRVPSGRIRGYTAIVMALLMATTPFVEWPVGIACVGLVVVGRLVTSY
;
A
#
# COMPACT_ATOMS: atom_id res chain seq x y z
N MET A 1 10.49 20.96 -0.84
CA MET A 1 9.60 20.29 0.12
C MET A 1 8.12 20.40 -0.29
N LEU A 2 7.62 21.60 -0.63
CA LEU A 2 6.22 21.82 -1.05
C LEU A 2 5.75 20.94 -2.24
N LYS A 3 6.55 20.83 -3.32
CA LYS A 3 6.26 19.94 -4.46
C LYS A 3 6.18 18.45 -4.09
N ARG A 4 6.76 18.02 -2.96
CA ARG A 4 6.77 16.60 -2.51
C ARG A 4 5.48 16.22 -1.81
N ILE A 5 4.93 17.15 -1.03
CA ILE A 5 3.67 16.95 -0.30
C ILE A 5 2.48 16.94 -1.28
N LEU A 6 2.62 17.63 -2.41
CA LEU A 6 1.62 17.69 -3.47
C LEU A 6 1.76 16.58 -4.53
N ASP A 7 2.69 15.62 -4.35
CA ASP A 7 2.76 14.43 -5.20
C ASP A 7 1.49 13.58 -5.00
N PRO A 8 0.73 13.27 -6.06
CA PRO A 8 -0.57 12.60 -5.92
C PRO A 8 -0.43 11.21 -5.28
N TRP A 9 0.69 10.52 -5.52
CA TRP A 9 0.96 9.21 -4.92
C TRP A 9 1.29 9.32 -3.44
N TYR A 10 2.10 10.30 -3.05
CA TYR A 10 2.33 10.59 -1.64
C TYR A 10 1.02 10.91 -0.89
N LEU A 11 0.17 11.75 -1.47
CA LEU A 11 -1.15 12.07 -0.91
C LEU A 11 -2.03 10.83 -0.79
N ALA A 12 -2.05 9.95 -1.79
CA ALA A 12 -2.83 8.71 -1.74
C ALA A 12 -2.33 7.72 -0.68
N ILE A 13 -1.01 7.59 -0.51
CA ILE A 13 -0.41 6.77 0.57
C ILE A 13 -0.82 7.32 1.94
N VAL A 14 -0.71 8.63 2.14
CA VAL A 14 -1.07 9.26 3.42
C VAL A 14 -2.58 9.17 3.67
N ALA A 15 -3.42 9.41 2.65
CA ALA A 15 -4.87 9.35 2.78
C ALA A 15 -5.36 7.93 3.12
N SER A 16 -4.81 6.90 2.49
CA SER A 16 -5.14 5.50 2.82
C SER A 16 -4.67 5.11 4.22
N ALA A 17 -3.46 5.53 4.61
CA ALA A 17 -2.95 5.29 5.96
C ALA A 17 -3.84 5.96 7.03
N ILE A 18 -4.18 7.23 6.85
CA ILE A 18 -5.05 7.97 7.78
C ILE A 18 -6.44 7.34 7.83
N THR A 19 -7.02 6.98 6.68
CA THR A 19 -8.34 6.32 6.63
C THR A 19 -8.33 5.02 7.43
N GLY A 20 -7.33 4.16 7.23
CA GLY A 20 -7.20 2.90 7.98
C GLY A 20 -7.01 3.11 9.48
N LEU A 21 -6.19 4.09 9.87
CA LEU A 21 -6.01 4.50 11.28
C LEU A 21 -7.30 5.00 11.91
N LEU A 22 -8.03 5.91 11.23
CA LEU A 22 -9.28 6.46 11.74
C LEU A 22 -10.34 5.38 11.92
N LEU A 23 -10.48 4.46 10.96
CA LEU A 23 -11.42 3.33 11.08
C LEU A 23 -11.05 2.40 12.22
N SER A 24 -9.76 2.18 12.47
CA SER A 24 -9.28 1.36 13.59
C SER A 24 -9.55 2.02 14.95
N LEU A 25 -9.36 3.34 15.05
CA LEU A 25 -9.55 4.11 16.29
C LEU A 25 -11.03 4.37 16.62
N ILE A 26 -11.83 4.74 15.61
CA ILE A 26 -13.27 5.01 15.77
C ILE A 26 -14.05 3.71 15.91
N GLY A 27 -13.50 2.60 15.40
CA GLY A 27 -14.09 1.27 15.48
C GLY A 27 -14.03 0.61 16.84
N GLU A 28 -13.51 1.24 17.91
CA GLU A 28 -13.54 0.68 19.26
C GLU A 28 -14.99 0.31 19.66
N GLY A 29 -15.26 -1.00 19.79
CA GLY A 29 -16.60 -1.55 20.02
C GLY A 29 -17.31 -2.13 18.79
N ASN A 30 -16.74 -1.98 17.58
CA ASN A 30 -17.22 -2.59 16.33
C ASN A 30 -16.09 -3.32 15.59
N GLY A 31 -16.06 -4.65 15.75
CA GLY A 31 -15.03 -5.51 15.16
C GLY A 31 -14.94 -5.43 13.62
N ASN A 32 -16.05 -5.15 12.93
CA ASN A 32 -16.06 -5.05 11.46
C ASN A 32 -15.35 -3.78 10.99
N LEU A 33 -15.53 -2.66 11.69
CA LEU A 33 -14.83 -1.40 11.42
C LEU A 33 -13.33 -1.52 11.70
N ILE A 34 -12.95 -2.16 12.80
CA ILE A 34 -11.54 -2.43 13.13
C ILE A 34 -10.89 -3.29 12.04
N ARG A 35 -11.56 -4.37 11.62
CA ARG A 35 -11.06 -5.24 10.55
C ARG A 35 -10.90 -4.50 9.23
N ALA A 36 -11.88 -3.66 8.87
CA ALA A 36 -11.78 -2.84 7.65
C ALA A 36 -10.64 -1.83 7.74
N GLY A 37 -10.45 -1.19 8.89
CA GLY A 37 -9.34 -0.29 9.16
C GLY A 37 -7.98 -0.97 9.02
N ASP A 38 -7.84 -2.18 9.57
CA ASP A 38 -6.62 -2.99 9.47
C ASP A 38 -6.30 -3.35 8.00
N VAL A 39 -7.29 -3.82 7.24
CA VAL A 39 -7.10 -4.14 5.81
C VAL A 39 -6.69 -2.91 5.02
N ILE A 40 -7.40 -1.79 5.16
CA ILE A 40 -7.12 -0.55 4.41
C ILE A 40 -5.73 -0.01 4.74
N LEU A 41 -5.35 -0.02 6.02
CA LEU A 41 -4.03 0.41 6.46
C LEU A 41 -2.91 -0.47 5.89
N LYS A 42 -3.17 -1.77 5.78
CA LYS A 42 -2.18 -2.75 5.34
C LYS A 42 -2.00 -2.80 3.83
N THR A 43 -3.08 -2.72 3.07
CA THR A 43 -3.06 -2.86 1.62
C THR A 43 -3.02 -1.52 0.89
N GLY A 44 -3.71 -0.49 1.37
CA GLY A 44 -3.82 0.81 0.71
C GLY A 44 -2.47 1.49 0.45
N PRO A 45 -1.66 1.76 1.50
CA PRO A 45 -0.33 2.35 1.35
C PRO A 45 0.58 1.57 0.40
N ALA A 46 0.58 0.24 0.49
CA ALA A 46 1.36 -0.63 -0.38
C ALA A 46 0.86 -0.58 -1.84
N THR A 47 -0.45 -0.54 -2.07
CA THR A 47 -1.08 -0.37 -3.38
C THR A 47 -0.64 0.92 -4.06
N PHE A 48 -0.75 2.05 -3.37
CA PHE A 48 -0.35 3.35 -3.93
C PHE A 48 1.16 3.48 -4.07
N PHE A 49 1.94 2.85 -3.19
CA PHE A 49 3.38 2.77 -3.32
C PHE A 49 3.78 1.99 -4.58
N ALA A 50 3.22 0.79 -4.79
CA ALA A 50 3.45 -0.02 -5.99
C ALA A 50 3.05 0.72 -7.28
N CYS A 51 1.92 1.43 -7.27
CA CYS A 51 1.49 2.26 -8.39
C CYS A 51 2.49 3.38 -8.70
N SER A 52 3.05 4.03 -7.67
CA SER A 52 4.05 5.07 -7.85
C SER A 52 5.37 4.56 -8.42
N LEU A 53 5.74 3.31 -8.10
CA LEU A 53 6.89 2.63 -8.70
C LEU A 53 6.63 2.22 -10.15
N ALA A 54 5.43 1.72 -10.43
CA ALA A 54 5.01 1.31 -11.76
C ALA A 54 5.10 2.48 -12.76
N GLU A 55 4.69 3.68 -12.36
CA GLU A 55 4.77 4.88 -13.20
C GLU A 55 6.20 5.29 -13.55
N ARG A 56 7.16 4.94 -12.69
CA ARG A 56 8.58 5.27 -12.90
C ARG A 56 9.30 4.20 -13.70
N TYR A 57 8.89 2.94 -13.54
CA TYR A 57 9.58 1.80 -14.13
C TYR A 57 9.04 1.40 -15.50
N PHE A 58 7.73 1.48 -15.70
CA PHE A 58 7.07 1.03 -16.93
C PHE A 58 6.74 2.17 -17.88
N ASP A 59 6.55 1.82 -19.15
CA ASP A 59 5.92 2.69 -20.13
C ASP A 59 4.46 3.01 -19.77
N VAL A 60 3.90 4.04 -20.42
CA VAL A 60 2.57 4.58 -20.11
C VAL A 60 1.48 3.51 -20.13
N LEU A 61 1.52 2.55 -21.07
CA LEU A 61 0.48 1.54 -21.21
C LEU A 61 0.57 0.52 -20.07
N ARG A 62 1.74 -0.05 -19.82
CA ARG A 62 1.96 -1.06 -18.76
C ARG A 62 1.76 -0.47 -17.36
N SER A 63 2.22 0.75 -17.13
CA SER A 63 1.96 1.49 -15.90
C SER A 63 0.46 1.67 -15.67
N ARG A 64 -0.28 2.13 -16.69
CA ARG A 64 -1.75 2.27 -16.58
C ARG A 64 -2.40 0.94 -16.21
N LEU A 65 -2.11 -0.13 -16.96
CA LEU A 65 -2.69 -1.45 -16.72
C LEU A 65 -2.45 -1.94 -15.28
N LEU A 66 -1.21 -1.85 -14.79
CA LEU A 66 -0.89 -2.26 -13.42
C LEU A 66 -1.67 -1.43 -12.39
N ARG A 67 -1.78 -0.11 -12.58
CA ARG A 67 -2.55 0.76 -11.69
C ARG A 67 -4.03 0.40 -11.69
N TRP A 68 -4.61 0.12 -12.85
CA TRP A 68 -6.02 -0.32 -12.96
C TRP A 68 -6.24 -1.61 -12.19
N VAL A 69 -5.34 -2.58 -12.31
CA VAL A 69 -5.44 -3.87 -11.60
C VAL A 69 -5.30 -3.66 -10.09
N MET A 70 -4.27 -2.95 -9.64
CA MET A 70 -3.99 -2.77 -8.22
C MET A 70 -5.04 -1.92 -7.52
N ILE A 71 -5.39 -0.77 -8.09
CA ILE A 71 -6.43 0.12 -7.53
C ILE A 71 -7.80 -0.55 -7.64
N GLY A 72 -8.08 -1.27 -8.73
CA GLY A 72 -9.33 -2.01 -8.91
C GLY A 72 -9.51 -3.11 -7.86
N ALA A 73 -8.47 -3.91 -7.60
CA ALA A 73 -8.48 -4.94 -6.56
C ALA A 73 -8.69 -4.34 -5.17
N PHE A 74 -7.91 -3.31 -4.83
CA PHE A 74 -8.05 -2.57 -3.56
C PHE A 74 -9.46 -1.99 -3.36
N THR A 75 -10.01 -1.37 -4.42
CA THR A 75 -11.36 -0.78 -4.38
C THR A 75 -12.42 -1.85 -4.21
N LEU A 76 -12.28 -2.98 -4.91
CA LEU A 76 -13.22 -4.09 -4.80
C LEU A 76 -13.19 -4.70 -3.39
N LEU A 77 -12.00 -4.96 -2.84
CA LEU A 77 -11.83 -5.44 -1.47
C LEU A 77 -12.48 -4.47 -0.47
N THR A 78 -12.18 -3.18 -0.59
CA THR A 78 -12.76 -2.13 0.27
C THR A 78 -14.29 -2.08 0.15
N ALA A 79 -14.83 -2.18 -1.06
CA ALA A 79 -16.28 -2.19 -1.29
C ALA A 79 -16.95 -3.41 -0.62
N THR A 80 -16.34 -4.59 -0.69
CA THR A 80 -16.86 -5.79 -0.02
C THR A 80 -16.85 -5.67 1.50
N LEU A 81 -15.85 -4.98 2.08
CA LEU A 81 -15.80 -4.68 3.51
C LEU A 81 -16.90 -3.69 3.92
N ILE A 82 -17.13 -2.65 3.11
CA ILE A 82 -18.18 -1.66 3.36
C ILE A 82 -19.56 -2.31 3.30
N LEU A 83 -19.82 -3.17 2.31
CA LEU A 83 -21.10 -3.87 2.18
C LEU A 83 -21.40 -4.74 3.41
N GLU A 84 -20.40 -5.42 3.96
CA GLU A 84 -20.55 -6.19 5.19
C GLU A 84 -20.82 -5.32 6.43
N ILE A 85 -20.25 -4.11 6.49
CA ILE A 85 -20.54 -3.15 7.57
C ILE A 85 -22.00 -2.67 7.50
N ILE A 86 -22.51 -2.43 6.28
CA ILE A 86 -23.89 -1.98 6.05
C ILE A 86 -24.89 -3.11 6.30
N ASP A 87 -24.61 -4.31 5.80
CA ASP A 87 -25.44 -5.51 5.96
C ASP A 87 -24.58 -6.71 6.37
N PRO A 88 -24.50 -7.02 7.68
CA PRO A 88 -23.74 -8.15 8.20
C PRO A 88 -24.22 -9.51 7.66
N GLY A 89 -25.46 -9.62 7.16
CA GLY A 89 -25.99 -10.84 6.57
C GLY A 89 -25.25 -11.25 5.29
N LEU A 90 -24.62 -10.29 4.61
CA LEU A 90 -23.83 -10.53 3.40
C LEU A 90 -22.48 -11.19 3.67
N PHE A 91 -22.02 -11.25 4.94
CA PHE A 91 -20.73 -11.85 5.30
C PHE A 91 -20.57 -13.27 4.75
N VAL A 92 -21.58 -14.12 4.90
CA VAL A 92 -21.55 -15.52 4.46
C VAL A 92 -21.34 -15.62 2.95
N SER A 93 -21.90 -14.67 2.20
CA SER A 93 -21.79 -14.62 0.73
C SER A 93 -20.50 -13.97 0.24
N LEU A 94 -19.90 -13.07 1.02
CA LEU A 94 -18.74 -12.27 0.61
C LEU A 94 -17.42 -12.76 1.17
N ILE A 95 -17.41 -13.56 2.25
CA ILE A 95 -16.18 -13.99 2.94
C ILE A 95 -15.19 -14.68 1.98
N VAL A 96 -15.68 -15.55 1.10
CA VAL A 96 -14.82 -16.28 0.15
C VAL A 96 -14.14 -15.30 -0.81
N LEU A 97 -14.89 -14.34 -1.33
CA LEU A 97 -14.37 -13.31 -2.23
C LEU A 97 -13.38 -12.40 -1.50
N GLN A 98 -13.69 -11.96 -0.27
CA GLN A 98 -12.81 -11.14 0.55
C GLN A 98 -11.47 -11.84 0.83
N VAL A 99 -11.49 -13.12 1.20
CA VAL A 99 -10.27 -13.91 1.45
C VAL A 99 -9.46 -14.06 0.16
N MET A 100 -10.10 -14.40 -0.96
CA MET A 100 -9.40 -14.51 -2.24
C MET A 100 -8.75 -13.19 -2.67
N LEU A 101 -9.48 -12.08 -2.55
CA LEU A 101 -8.98 -10.75 -2.88
C LEU A 101 -7.84 -10.33 -1.96
N LEU A 102 -8.01 -10.51 -0.66
CA LEU A 102 -6.99 -10.16 0.33
C LEU A 102 -5.69 -10.94 0.07
N VAL A 103 -5.77 -12.26 -0.10
CA VAL A 103 -4.57 -13.09 -0.35
C VAL A 103 -3.90 -12.72 -1.67
N ALA A 104 -4.69 -12.54 -2.74
CA ALA A 104 -4.16 -12.15 -4.04
C ALA A 104 -3.49 -10.77 -3.98
N GLU A 105 -4.10 -9.81 -3.28
CA GLU A 105 -3.58 -8.46 -3.11
C GLU A 105 -2.30 -8.48 -2.24
N GLN A 106 -2.26 -9.20 -1.13
CA GLN A 106 -1.06 -9.32 -0.28
C GLN A 106 0.14 -9.86 -1.06
N ILE A 107 -0.03 -10.96 -1.79
CA ILE A 107 1.05 -11.58 -2.58
C ILE A 107 1.43 -10.67 -3.75
N GLY A 108 0.44 -10.13 -4.46
CA GLY A 108 0.63 -9.24 -5.60
C GLY A 108 1.38 -7.95 -5.22
N LEU A 109 1.04 -7.36 -4.07
CA LEU A 109 1.70 -6.16 -3.55
C LEU A 109 3.12 -6.43 -3.11
N ALA A 110 3.38 -7.54 -2.42
CA ALA A 110 4.75 -7.92 -2.05
C ALA A 110 5.62 -8.11 -3.29
N ALA A 111 5.12 -8.84 -4.29
CA ALA A 111 5.80 -9.07 -5.55
C ALA A 111 6.03 -7.77 -6.33
N ALA A 112 5.04 -6.87 -6.40
CA ALA A 112 5.15 -5.60 -7.10
C ALA A 112 6.13 -4.64 -6.39
N CYS A 113 6.05 -4.49 -5.07
CA CYS A 113 6.93 -3.61 -4.32
C CYS A 113 8.39 -4.04 -4.46
N ILE A 114 8.69 -5.33 -4.31
CA ILE A 114 10.05 -5.86 -4.43
C ILE A 114 10.50 -5.86 -5.90
N GLY A 115 9.67 -6.40 -6.79
CA GLY A 115 10.00 -6.61 -8.20
C GLY A 115 10.22 -5.32 -8.98
N LEU A 116 9.50 -4.24 -8.67
CA LEU A 116 9.70 -2.94 -9.31
C LEU A 116 10.86 -2.16 -8.68
N THR A 117 11.07 -2.30 -7.37
CA THR A 117 12.09 -1.50 -6.67
C THR A 117 13.49 -2.03 -6.89
N LEU A 118 13.68 -3.35 -6.92
CA LEU A 118 15.01 -3.96 -7.04
C LEU A 118 15.79 -3.48 -8.29
N PRO A 119 15.20 -3.45 -9.50
CA PRO A 119 15.88 -2.91 -10.68
C PRO A 119 16.24 -1.42 -10.55
N MET A 120 15.34 -0.61 -9.99
CA MET A 120 15.56 0.83 -9.80
C MET A 120 16.67 1.10 -8.78
N ALA A 121 16.67 0.33 -7.69
CA ALA A 121 17.69 0.42 -6.65
C ALA A 121 19.06 -0.06 -7.16
N ALA A 122 19.11 -1.14 -7.94
CA ALA A 122 20.35 -1.65 -8.53
C ALA A 122 21.05 -0.57 -9.38
N ASN A 123 20.30 0.21 -10.17
CA ASN A 123 20.85 1.32 -10.92
C ASN A 123 21.40 2.43 -10.01
N SER A 124 20.71 2.73 -8.91
CA SER A 124 21.13 3.76 -7.95
C SER A 124 22.39 3.34 -7.16
N LEU A 125 22.53 2.05 -6.87
CA LEU A 125 23.67 1.49 -6.11
C LEU A 125 24.99 1.50 -6.90
N ARG A 126 24.93 1.54 -8.24
CA ARG A 126 26.12 1.60 -9.11
C ARG A 126 26.92 2.90 -8.94
N VAL A 127 26.29 3.98 -8.49
CA VAL A 127 26.92 5.30 -8.36
C VAL A 127 27.08 5.67 -6.88
N PRO A 128 28.26 6.12 -6.40
CA PRO A 128 28.48 6.44 -4.98
C PRO A 128 27.48 7.43 -4.40
N SER A 129 27.13 8.49 -5.15
CA SER A 129 26.15 9.51 -4.75
C SER A 129 24.70 8.98 -4.72
N GLY A 130 24.42 7.87 -5.40
CA GLY A 130 23.10 7.22 -5.47
C GLY A 130 22.89 6.10 -4.46
N ARG A 131 23.95 5.64 -3.77
CA ARG A 131 23.87 4.46 -2.88
C ARG A 131 22.87 4.60 -1.75
N ILE A 132 22.90 5.73 -1.03
CA ILE A 132 21.95 5.99 0.06
C ILE A 132 20.51 5.93 -0.47
N ARG A 133 20.25 6.52 -1.64
CA ARG A 133 18.93 6.47 -2.30
C ARG A 133 18.55 5.03 -2.63
N GLY A 134 19.45 4.25 -3.23
CA GLY A 134 19.24 2.83 -3.52
C GLY A 134 18.88 2.01 -2.29
N TYR A 135 19.63 2.16 -1.19
CA TYR A 135 19.33 1.46 0.07
C TYR A 135 17.98 1.90 0.65
N THR A 136 17.67 3.19 0.64
CA THR A 136 16.38 3.67 1.14
C THR A 136 15.20 3.17 0.30
N ALA A 137 15.34 3.04 -1.02
CA ALA A 137 14.34 2.38 -1.88
C ALA A 137 14.06 0.97 -1.40
N ILE A 138 15.13 0.18 -1.24
CA ILE A 138 15.03 -1.23 -0.87
C ILE A 138 14.34 -1.36 0.49
N VAL A 139 14.75 -0.56 1.47
CA VAL A 139 14.12 -0.56 2.80
C VAL A 139 12.64 -0.19 2.69
N MET A 140 12.28 0.86 1.96
CA MET A 140 10.86 1.24 1.79
C MET A 140 10.05 0.14 1.10
N ALA A 141 10.61 -0.51 0.09
CA ALA A 141 9.95 -1.60 -0.62
C ALA A 141 9.78 -2.85 0.25
N LEU A 142 10.77 -3.19 1.07
CA LEU A 142 10.67 -4.29 2.02
C LEU A 142 9.61 -3.99 3.07
N LEU A 143 9.60 -2.78 3.63
CA LEU A 143 8.58 -2.35 4.59
C LEU A 143 7.18 -2.44 3.97
N MET A 144 6.97 -1.94 2.75
CA MET A 144 5.68 -2.03 2.07
C MET A 144 5.29 -3.44 1.68
N ALA A 145 6.26 -4.29 1.32
CA ALA A 145 6.01 -5.70 1.02
C ALA A 145 5.65 -6.51 2.27
N THR A 146 6.17 -6.15 3.45
CA THR A 146 5.87 -6.85 4.71
C THR A 146 4.64 -6.30 5.42
N THR A 147 4.27 -5.03 5.18
CA THR A 147 3.11 -4.37 5.81
C THR A 147 1.84 -5.24 5.81
N PRO A 148 1.48 -5.96 4.72
CA PRO A 148 0.27 -6.76 4.72
C PRO A 148 0.29 -8.01 5.60
N PHE A 149 1.47 -8.45 6.04
CA PHE A 149 1.67 -9.70 6.79
C PHE A 149 1.94 -9.50 8.28
N VAL A 150 2.22 -8.27 8.71
CA VAL A 150 2.57 -7.97 10.10
C VAL A 150 1.35 -7.57 10.93
N GLU A 151 1.49 -7.61 12.25
CA GLU A 151 0.47 -7.11 13.17
C GLU A 151 0.26 -5.60 13.01
N TRP A 152 -0.94 -5.13 13.38
CA TRP A 152 -1.36 -3.74 13.20
C TRP A 152 -0.37 -2.68 13.72
N PRO A 153 0.21 -2.78 14.94
CA PRO A 153 1.17 -1.77 15.42
C PRO A 153 2.43 -1.69 14.57
N VAL A 154 2.90 -2.86 14.09
CA VAL A 154 4.06 -2.97 13.22
C VAL A 154 3.74 -2.44 11.83
N GLY A 155 2.54 -2.69 11.32
CA GLY A 155 2.05 -2.15 10.06
C GLY A 155 2.05 -0.61 10.06
N ILE A 156 1.57 0.02 11.14
CA ILE A 156 1.63 1.49 11.30
C ILE A 156 3.08 1.98 11.25
N ALA A 157 3.99 1.32 11.98
CA ALA A 157 5.39 1.70 12.00
C ALA A 157 6.02 1.58 10.60
N CYS A 158 5.76 0.50 9.87
CA CYS A 158 6.22 0.32 8.49
C CYS A 158 5.73 1.46 7.59
N VAL A 159 4.42 1.77 7.63
CA VAL A 159 3.84 2.85 6.82
C VAL A 159 4.42 4.20 7.20
N GLY A 160 4.53 4.50 8.49
CA GLY A 160 5.12 5.74 8.99
C GLY A 160 6.57 5.94 8.54
N LEU A 161 7.39 4.89 8.64
CA LEU A 161 8.78 4.91 8.17
C LEU A 161 8.89 5.16 6.66
N VAL A 162 7.97 4.63 5.85
CA VAL A 162 7.96 4.86 4.41
C VAL A 162 7.48 6.26 4.06
N VAL A 163 6.47 6.78 4.75
CA VAL A 163 6.01 8.18 4.58
C VAL A 163 7.16 9.15 4.89
N VAL A 164 7.84 8.95 6.03
CA VAL A 164 9.03 9.74 6.41
C VAL A 164 10.15 9.54 5.40
N GLY A 165 10.42 8.29 5.01
CA GLY A 165 11.43 7.93 4.01
C GLY A 165 11.22 8.70 2.70
N ARG A 166 10.00 8.73 2.16
CA ARG A 166 9.65 9.48 0.94
C ARG A 166 9.84 10.99 1.07
N LEU A 167 9.65 11.57 2.25
CA LEU A 167 9.93 12.99 2.47
C LEU A 167 11.43 13.31 2.40
N VAL A 168 12.26 12.38 2.87
CA VAL A 168 13.71 12.52 2.97
C VAL A 168 14.40 12.15 1.65
N THR A 169 13.97 11.09 0.98
CA THR A 169 14.61 10.54 -0.21
C THR A 169 13.90 11.00 -1.46
N SER A 170 14.53 11.90 -2.22
CA SER A 170 14.05 12.35 -3.51
C SER A 170 14.01 11.18 -4.50
N TYR A 171 12.81 10.86 -4.96
CA TYR A 171 12.55 10.13 -6.19
C TYR A 171 11.89 11.07 -7.18
#